data_AF-A0A1C6S9F4-F1
#
_entry.id   AF-A0A1C6S9F4-F1
#
_cell.length_a   1.000
_cell.length_b   1.000
_cell.length_c   1.000
_cell.angle_alpha   90.00
_cell.angle_beta   90.00
_cell.angle_gamma   90.00
#
_symmetry.space_group_name_H-M   'P 1'
#
loop_
_entity.id
_entity.type
_entity.pdbx_description
1 polymer ?
#
loop_
_entity_poly.entity_id
_entity_poly.type
_entity_poly.pdbx_seq_one_letter_code
_entity_poly.pdbx_strand_id
1 'polypeptide(L)'
;MTTADYAPARGSTAVFSGRWLRYEPVPGFHRFYEGYLATVTGWWNGAFELTCDHEAVTALAQTFAAMATYVGGDWRTVDFDGHTLTVARPVSLGGGVHLAEPTDGRYRIGWGLPWLPVDPSRCDQVFGQP
;
A
#
# COMPACT_ATOMS: atom_id res chain seq x y z
N MET A 1 24.96 6.55 -1.75
CA MET A 1 24.22 7.47 -2.65
C MET A 1 22.77 7.43 -2.22
N THR A 2 22.29 8.47 -1.55
CA THR A 2 20.86 8.69 -1.32
C THR A 2 20.22 8.88 -2.69
N THR A 3 19.45 7.90 -3.13
CA THR A 3 18.61 8.01 -4.32
C THR A 3 17.81 9.30 -4.16
N ALA A 4 17.94 10.24 -5.09
CA ALA A 4 17.09 11.43 -5.12
C ALA A 4 15.66 10.96 -4.94
N ASP A 5 14.91 11.62 -4.05
CA ASP A 5 13.54 11.26 -3.68
C ASP A 5 12.70 11.06 -4.95
N TYR A 6 12.59 9.82 -5.40
CA TYR A 6 11.81 9.47 -6.57
C TYR A 6 10.36 9.63 -6.15
N ALA A 7 9.73 10.74 -6.54
CA ALA A 7 8.32 10.99 -6.35
C ALA A 7 7.61 10.75 -7.69
N PRO A 8 6.94 9.60 -7.89
CA PRO A 8 6.21 9.33 -9.12
C PRO A 8 5.16 10.40 -9.37
N ALA A 9 5.04 10.84 -10.63
CA ALA A 9 4.03 11.81 -11.02
C ALA A 9 2.61 11.24 -10.91
N ARG A 10 1.61 12.11 -10.73
CA ARG A 10 0.20 11.69 -10.83
C ARG A 10 -0.07 11.04 -12.19
N GLY A 11 -0.78 9.92 -12.18
CA GLY A 11 -1.06 9.10 -13.37
C GLY A 11 0.04 8.10 -13.73
N SER A 12 1.20 8.14 -13.06
CA SER A 12 2.25 7.14 -13.27
C SER A 12 2.03 5.89 -12.42
N THR A 13 2.44 4.75 -12.96
CA THR A 13 2.44 3.45 -12.27
C THR A 13 3.84 3.15 -11.75
N ALA A 14 3.94 2.76 -10.49
CA ALA A 14 5.20 2.34 -9.85
C ALA A 14 4.91 1.28 -8.77
N VAL A 15 5.97 0.68 -8.21
CA VAL A 15 5.84 -0.20 -7.05
C VAL A 15 5.92 0.63 -5.78
N PHE A 16 4.95 0.43 -4.90
CA PHE A 16 4.86 1.07 -3.60
C PHE A 16 4.91 0.04 -2.48
N SER A 17 5.55 0.38 -1.36
CA SER A 17 5.53 -0.44 -0.15
C SER A 17 5.24 0.40 1.08
N GLY A 18 4.62 -0.23 2.08
CA GLY A 18 4.38 0.39 3.37
C GLY A 18 5.66 0.43 4.19
N ARG A 19 5.91 1.53 4.91
CA ARG A 19 7.05 1.64 5.83
C ARG A 19 7.12 0.51 6.87
N TRP A 20 5.98 -0.07 7.25
CA TRP A 20 5.88 -1.18 8.19
C TRP A 20 6.40 -2.52 7.64
N LEU A 21 6.58 -2.65 6.33
CA LEU A 21 7.14 -3.84 5.67
C LEU A 21 8.65 -3.75 5.46
N ARG A 22 9.25 -2.62 5.84
CA ARG A 22 10.68 -2.38 5.68
C ARG A 22 11.46 -3.14 6.74
N TYR A 23 12.48 -3.88 6.30
CA TYR A 23 13.44 -4.55 7.18
C TYR A 23 14.87 -4.37 6.64
N GLU A 24 15.84 -4.77 7.46
CA GLU A 24 17.26 -4.56 7.18
C GLU A 24 18.00 -5.90 7.32
N PRO A 25 18.16 -6.67 6.23
CA PRO A 25 18.86 -7.95 6.29
C PRO A 25 20.34 -7.81 6.66
N VAL A 26 20.96 -6.68 6.28
CA VAL A 26 22.33 -6.30 6.65
C VAL A 26 22.40 -4.80 6.91
N PRO A 27 23.30 -4.32 7.78
CA PRO A 27 23.42 -2.90 8.12
C PRO A 27 23.52 -1.97 6.89
N GLY A 28 22.70 -0.93 6.85
CA GLY A 28 22.61 0.06 5.79
C GLY A 28 21.87 -0.40 4.53
N PHE A 29 21.36 -1.62 4.48
CA PHE A 29 20.65 -2.15 3.31
C PHE A 29 19.20 -2.48 3.66
N HIS A 30 18.27 -1.65 3.19
CA HIS A 30 16.84 -1.89 3.40
C HIS A 30 16.24 -2.75 2.27
N ARG A 31 15.35 -3.67 2.67
CA ARG A 31 14.43 -4.43 1.82
C ARG A 31 13.01 -4.24 2.32
N PHE A 32 12.05 -4.62 1.50
CA PHE A 32 10.63 -4.62 1.83
C PHE A 32 10.09 -6.02 1.61
N TYR A 33 9.29 -6.52 2.55
CA TYR A 33 8.70 -7.85 2.42
C TYR A 33 7.80 -7.93 1.17
N GLU A 34 6.97 -6.91 0.95
CA GLU A 34 6.08 -6.83 -0.22
C GLU A 34 6.10 -5.45 -0.86
N GLY A 35 5.89 -5.42 -2.17
CA GLY A 35 5.56 -4.22 -2.95
C GLY A 35 4.27 -4.43 -3.73
N TYR A 36 3.57 -3.34 -4.01
CA TYR A 36 2.31 -3.34 -4.73
C TYR A 36 2.42 -2.42 -5.93
N LEU A 37 2.14 -2.94 -7.12
CA LEU A 37 2.07 -2.14 -8.33
C LEU A 37 0.81 -1.28 -8.27
N ALA A 38 0.99 0.05 -8.31
CA ALA A 38 -0.11 0.99 -8.18
C ALA A 38 0.10 2.26 -8.99
N THR A 39 -1.01 2.86 -9.41
CA THR A 39 -1.04 4.14 -10.13
C THR A 39 -1.29 5.28 -9.15
N VAL A 40 -0.49 6.35 -9.22
CA VAL A 40 -0.69 7.54 -8.39
C VAL A 40 -1.95 8.30 -8.82
N THR A 41 -2.93 8.41 -7.94
CA THR A 41 -4.15 9.18 -8.20
C THR A 41 -4.15 10.53 -7.52
N GLY A 42 -3.35 10.72 -6.47
CA GLY A 42 -3.28 11.96 -5.73
C GLY A 42 -2.37 11.88 -4.51
N TRP A 43 -2.56 12.83 -3.60
CA TRP A 43 -1.81 12.96 -2.37
C TRP A 43 -2.73 13.45 -1.27
N TRP A 44 -2.49 12.99 -0.05
CA TRP A 44 -3.15 13.46 1.15
C TRP A 44 -2.12 13.65 2.26
N ASN A 45 -1.96 14.88 2.75
CA ASN A 45 -0.96 15.25 3.78
C ASN A 45 0.45 14.68 3.54
N GLY A 46 0.92 14.73 2.29
CA GLY A 46 2.25 14.23 1.91
C GLY A 46 2.36 12.71 1.73
N ALA A 47 1.28 11.95 1.96
CA ALA A 47 1.18 10.54 1.62
C ALA A 47 0.50 10.34 0.26
N PHE A 48 0.88 9.27 -0.46
CA PHE A 48 0.28 8.95 -1.75
C PHE A 48 -1.15 8.44 -1.61
N GLU A 49 -2.00 8.87 -2.53
CA GLU A 49 -3.24 8.17 -2.86
C GLU A 49 -3.03 7.42 -4.17
N LEU A 50 -3.42 6.14 -4.17
CA LEU A 50 -3.05 5.20 -5.22
C LEU A 50 -4.26 4.38 -5.65
N THR A 51 -4.17 3.74 -6.81
CA THR A 51 -5.06 2.67 -7.22
C THR A 51 -4.28 1.44 -7.62
N CYS A 52 -4.68 0.26 -7.16
CA CYS A 52 -4.10 -1.02 -7.55
C CYS A 52 -5.20 -2.01 -7.94
N ASP A 53 -4.83 -3.16 -8.50
CA ASP A 53 -5.80 -4.18 -8.90
C ASP A 53 -6.24 -5.07 -7.74
N HIS A 54 -7.09 -6.05 -8.10
CA HIS A 54 -7.60 -7.07 -7.19
C HIS A 54 -6.49 -7.92 -6.54
N GLU A 55 -5.47 -8.32 -7.30
CA GLU A 55 -4.35 -9.13 -6.80
C GLU A 55 -3.61 -8.37 -5.69
N ALA A 56 -3.23 -7.11 -5.97
CA ALA A 56 -2.52 -6.27 -5.02
C ALA A 56 -3.36 -5.97 -3.77
N VAL A 57 -4.68 -5.70 -3.91
CA VAL A 57 -5.57 -5.52 -2.74
C VAL A 57 -5.70 -6.77 -1.91
N THR A 58 -5.82 -7.94 -2.56
CA THR A 58 -5.91 -9.22 -1.86
C THR A 58 -4.68 -9.46 -1.00
N ALA A 59 -3.49 -9.29 -1.60
CA ALA A 59 -2.23 -9.42 -0.87
C ALA A 59 -2.14 -8.40 0.28
N LEU A 60 -2.50 -7.14 0.02
CA LEU A 60 -2.46 -6.09 1.04
C LEU A 60 -3.35 -6.43 2.25
N ALA A 61 -4.58 -6.87 2.02
CA ALA A 61 -5.51 -7.25 3.08
C ALA A 61 -4.99 -8.43 3.92
N GLN A 62 -4.41 -9.44 3.27
CA GLN A 62 -3.76 -10.58 3.94
C GLN A 62 -2.60 -10.11 4.83
N THR A 63 -1.80 -9.17 4.34
CA THR A 63 -0.66 -8.61 5.07
C THR A 63 -1.10 -7.82 6.28
N PHE A 64 -2.14 -6.99 6.18
CA PHE A 64 -2.73 -6.32 7.35
C PHE A 64 -3.28 -7.32 8.37
N ALA A 65 -3.98 -8.36 7.93
CA ALA A 65 -4.51 -9.39 8.81
C ALA A 65 -3.41 -10.17 9.54
N ALA A 66 -2.34 -10.54 8.84
CA ALA A 66 -1.17 -11.19 9.43
C ALA A 66 -0.50 -10.27 10.47
N MET A 67 -0.24 -9.00 10.10
CA MET A 67 0.41 -8.02 10.96
C MET A 67 -0.40 -7.68 12.22
N ALA A 68 -1.74 -7.69 12.15
CA ALA A 68 -2.62 -7.51 13.29
C ALA A 68 -2.43 -8.55 14.40
N THR A 69 -1.82 -9.70 14.08
CA THR A 69 -1.51 -10.75 15.05
C THR A 69 -0.19 -10.48 15.79
N TYR A 70 0.75 -9.77 15.17
CA TYR A 70 2.13 -9.63 15.67
C TYR A 70 2.47 -8.23 16.18
N VAL A 71 1.82 -7.19 15.68
CA VAL A 71 2.09 -5.80 16.07
C VAL A 71 0.93 -5.29 16.90
N GLY A 72 1.24 -4.81 18.11
CA GLY A 72 0.31 -4.12 19.00
C GLY A 72 -0.16 -2.81 18.38
N GLY A 73 -1.16 -2.91 17.51
CA GLY A 73 -1.77 -1.81 16.79
C GLY A 73 -3.07 -2.28 16.14
N ASP A 74 -3.96 -1.34 15.86
CA ASP A 74 -5.25 -1.63 15.24
C ASP A 74 -5.08 -1.79 13.72
N TRP A 75 -4.36 -2.84 13.32
CA TRP A 75 -4.09 -3.17 11.92
C TRP A 75 -5.24 -3.92 11.26
N ARG A 76 -6.29 -4.26 12.01
CA ARG A 76 -7.57 -4.78 11.48
C ARG A 76 -8.42 -3.67 10.86
N THR A 77 -7.76 -2.78 10.12
CA THR A 77 -8.37 -1.61 9.50
C THR A 77 -8.72 -1.85 8.04
N VAL A 78 -8.36 -3.00 7.48
CA VAL A 78 -8.64 -3.36 6.09
C VAL A 78 -9.11 -4.81 6.07
N ASP A 79 -10.25 -5.05 5.42
CA ASP A 79 -10.77 -6.38 5.12
C ASP A 79 -11.23 -6.43 3.66
N PHE A 80 -11.11 -7.60 3.04
CA PHE A 80 -11.45 -7.78 1.63
C PHE A 80 -12.14 -9.13 1.43
N ASP A 81 -13.41 -9.10 1.00
CA ASP A 81 -14.23 -10.29 0.79
C ASP A 81 -14.04 -10.94 -0.59
N GLY A 82 -13.08 -10.43 -1.38
CA GLY A 82 -12.86 -10.82 -2.76
C GLY A 82 -13.54 -9.91 -3.78
N HIS A 83 -14.35 -8.95 -3.35
CA HIS A 83 -14.92 -7.93 -4.23
C HIS A 83 -14.99 -6.54 -3.58
N THR A 84 -15.46 -6.45 -2.35
CA THR A 84 -15.63 -5.21 -1.60
C THR A 84 -14.49 -5.03 -0.61
N LEU A 85 -13.85 -3.86 -0.68
CA LEU A 85 -12.82 -3.45 0.26
C LEU A 85 -13.43 -2.66 1.40
N THR A 86 -13.36 -3.20 2.62
CA THR A 86 -13.81 -2.53 3.83
C THR A 86 -12.61 -1.89 4.52
N VAL A 87 -12.65 -0.58 4.72
CA VAL A 87 -11.56 0.19 5.34
C VAL A 87 -12.08 0.94 6.56
N ALA A 88 -11.54 0.63 7.74
CA ALA A 88 -11.89 1.28 9.00
C ALA A 88 -10.91 2.42 9.34
N ARG A 89 -11.49 3.57 9.67
CA ARG A 89 -10.88 4.88 9.98
C ARG A 89 -9.81 5.33 8.97
N PRO A 90 -10.05 5.23 7.65
CA PRO A 90 -9.13 5.80 6.66
C PRO A 90 -9.04 7.32 6.81
N VAL A 91 -7.85 7.83 7.13
CA VAL A 91 -7.68 9.25 7.47
C VAL A 91 -7.91 10.13 6.25
N SER A 92 -7.47 9.69 5.06
CA SER A 92 -7.69 10.45 3.83
C SER A 92 -9.14 10.45 3.33
N LEU A 93 -10.01 9.61 3.89
CA LEU A 93 -11.44 9.54 3.53
C LEU A 93 -12.37 10.12 4.60
N GLY A 94 -11.81 10.70 5.67
CA GLY A 94 -12.60 11.36 6.73
C GLY A 94 -12.90 10.51 7.96
N GLY A 95 -12.30 9.33 8.11
CA GLY A 95 -12.49 8.44 9.27
C GLY A 95 -13.60 7.40 9.04
N GLY A 96 -14.29 6.96 10.11
CA GLY A 96 -15.46 6.07 9.98
C GLY A 96 -15.17 4.67 9.42
N VAL A 97 -16.12 4.07 8.71
CA VAL A 97 -15.95 2.81 7.95
C VAL A 97 -16.35 3.09 6.51
N HIS A 98 -15.48 2.74 5.56
CA HIS A 98 -15.70 2.92 4.14
C HIS A 98 -15.78 1.58 3.44
N LEU A 99 -16.75 1.43 2.56
CA LEU A 99 -16.85 0.33 1.61
C LEU A 99 -16.45 0.86 0.25
N ALA A 100 -15.52 0.18 -0.41
CA ALA A 100 -15.04 0.53 -1.74
C ALA A 100 -15.18 -0.67 -2.68
N GLU A 101 -15.94 -0.48 -3.74
CA GLU A 101 -15.99 -1.37 -4.90
C GLU A 101 -14.94 -0.95 -5.93
N PRO A 102 -14.49 -1.87 -6.80
CA PRO A 102 -13.53 -1.52 -7.83
C PRO A 102 -14.14 -0.57 -8.87
N THR A 103 -13.40 0.46 -9.25
CA THR A 103 -13.69 1.27 -10.45
C THR A 103 -12.74 0.83 -11.55
N ASP A 104 -13.26 0.38 -12.69
CA ASP A 104 -12.46 -0.17 -13.79
C ASP A 104 -11.49 -1.29 -13.35
N GLY A 105 -11.94 -2.14 -12.42
CA GLY A 105 -11.12 -3.24 -11.86
C GLY A 105 -10.03 -2.79 -10.89
N ARG A 106 -10.01 -1.51 -10.50
CA ARG A 106 -9.00 -0.94 -9.59
C ARG A 106 -9.63 -0.42 -8.30
N TYR A 107 -8.90 -0.58 -7.21
CA TYR A 107 -9.28 -0.17 -5.86
C TYR A 107 -8.44 1.01 -5.40
N ARG A 108 -9.08 2.00 -4.77
CA ARG A 108 -8.36 3.12 -4.16
C ARG A 108 -7.75 2.71 -2.83
N ILE A 109 -6.43 2.84 -2.75
CA ILE A 109 -5.65 2.69 -1.51
C ILE A 109 -4.97 4.01 -1.15
N GLY A 110 -4.07 3.99 -0.17
CA GLY A 110 -3.39 5.18 0.33
C GLY A 110 -3.80 5.42 1.77
N TRP A 111 -5.04 5.88 1.96
CA TRP A 111 -5.73 6.07 3.25
C TRP A 111 -4.96 6.92 4.28
N GLY A 112 -4.01 7.73 3.82
CA GLY A 112 -3.08 8.49 4.67
C GLY A 112 -1.97 7.65 5.31
N LEU A 113 -1.76 6.42 4.86
CA LEU A 113 -0.66 5.57 5.29
C LEU A 113 0.66 5.98 4.60
N PRO A 114 1.82 5.78 5.26
CA PRO A 114 3.13 6.19 4.74
C PRO A 114 3.65 5.24 3.65
N TRP A 115 3.00 5.27 2.49
CA TRP A 115 3.44 4.57 1.28
C TRP A 115 4.72 5.19 0.74
N LEU A 116 5.66 4.34 0.35
CA LEU A 116 6.93 4.73 -0.23
C LEU A 116 7.04 4.13 -1.64
N PRO A 117 7.40 4.92 -2.65
CA PRO A 117 7.81 4.39 -3.93
C PRO A 117 9.15 3.66 -3.75
N VAL A 118 9.24 2.43 -4.24
CA VAL A 118 10.42 1.57 -4.05
C VAL A 118 10.84 0.94 -5.35
N ASP A 119 12.13 0.64 -5.46
CA ASP A 119 12.65 -0.18 -6.54
C ASP A 119 12.09 -1.61 -6.39
N PRO A 120 11.47 -2.21 -7.42
CA PRO A 120 10.91 -3.56 -7.35
C PRO A 120 11.92 -4.61 -6.89
N SER A 121 13.21 -4.45 -7.21
CA SER A 121 14.28 -5.37 -6.80
C SER A 121 14.58 -5.35 -5.29
N ARG A 122 14.05 -4.35 -4.57
CA ARG A 122 14.13 -4.23 -3.11
C ARG A 122 12.98 -4.93 -2.39
N CYS A 123 11.98 -5.40 -3.13
CA CYS A 123 10.87 -6.18 -2.60
C CYS A 123 11.18 -7.68 -2.71
N ASP A 124 10.77 -8.47 -1.71
CA ASP A 124 10.85 -9.93 -1.82
C ASP A 124 9.76 -10.47 -2.74
N GLN A 125 8.59 -9.83 -2.71
CA GLN A 125 7.46 -10.10 -3.59
C GLN A 125 6.86 -8.80 -4.11
N VAL A 126 6.37 -8.81 -5.36
CA VAL A 126 5.63 -7.70 -5.96
C VAL A 126 4.30 -8.22 -6.46
N PHE A 127 3.21 -7.58 -6.03
CA PHE A 127 1.84 -7.94 -6.40
C PHE A 127 1.22 -6.92 -7.35
N GLY A 128 0.34 -7.40 -8.21
CA GLY A 128 -0.47 -6.60 -9.12
C GLY A 128 0.06 -6.56 -10.55
N GLN A 129 -0.86 -6.25 -11.46
CA GLN A 129 -0.66 -6.24 -12.90
C GLN A 129 -0.75 -4.80 -13.47
N PRO A 130 -0.03 -4.49 -14.57
CA PRO A 130 -0.05 -3.19 -15.23
C PRO A 130 -1.44 -2.70 -15.62
#